data_AF-A0A7K0FT30-F1
#
_entry.id   AF-A0A7K0FT30-F1
#
_cell.length_a   1.000
_cell.length_b   1.000
_cell.length_c   1.000
_cell.angle_alpha   90.00
_cell.angle_beta   90.00
_cell.angle_gamma   90.00
#
_symmetry.space_group_name_H-M   'P 1'
#
loop_
_entity.id
_entity.type
_entity.pdbx_description
1 polymer ?
#
loop_
_entity_poly.entity_id
_entity_poly.type
_entity_poly.pdbx_seq_one_letter_code
_entity_poly.pdbx_strand_id
1 'polypeptide(L)'
;MKKIFLSAFFALTLACVAQAQEAKPAMSKEQAAALKEAKAKEEQEIFAKAGLTEADIVQVKAISKEIDLKVREVKKEQISEEDQKAKLKVLSAERKEKIIAAIGEAKYKAWQQERKAVADAKKAAAPTAN
;
A
#
# COMPACT_ATOMS: atom_id res chain seq x y z
N MET A 1 41.04 -1.83 40.70
CA MET A 1 42.19 -2.13 39.82
C MET A 1 42.70 -3.54 40.07
N LYS A 2 42.54 -4.45 39.12
CA LYS A 2 43.57 -5.35 38.55
C LYS A 2 42.88 -6.42 37.70
N LYS A 3 43.29 -6.42 36.44
CA LYS A 3 42.89 -7.29 35.35
C LYS A 3 43.68 -8.61 35.46
N ILE A 4 43.18 -9.69 34.83
CA ILE A 4 43.84 -10.46 33.74
C ILE A 4 43.54 -11.98 33.78
N PHE A 5 42.83 -12.42 32.73
CA PHE A 5 42.95 -13.62 31.89
C PHE A 5 43.05 -15.03 32.50
N LEU A 6 42.18 -15.95 32.04
CA LEU A 6 42.65 -17.00 31.11
C LEU A 6 41.51 -17.55 30.23
N SER A 7 41.79 -17.51 28.93
CA SER A 7 41.11 -18.14 27.82
C SER A 7 41.04 -19.67 27.98
N ALA A 8 39.87 -20.26 27.69
CA ALA A 8 39.79 -21.61 27.15
C ALA A 8 38.90 -21.56 25.90
N PHE A 9 39.61 -21.61 24.77
CA PHE A 9 39.16 -21.99 23.45
C PHE A 9 38.21 -23.21 23.51
N PHE A 10 37.02 -23.09 22.93
CA PHE A 10 36.36 -24.24 22.32
C PHE A 10 35.84 -23.82 20.95
N ALA A 11 36.75 -23.84 19.97
CA ALA A 11 36.40 -23.85 18.57
C ALA A 11 36.05 -25.29 18.19
N LEU A 12 34.77 -25.55 17.90
CA LEU A 12 34.42 -26.55 16.90
C LEU A 12 33.24 -26.04 16.08
N THR A 13 33.62 -25.60 14.89
CA THR A 13 32.79 -25.26 13.75
C THR A 13 31.85 -26.40 13.38
N LEU A 14 30.53 -26.15 13.43
CA LEU A 14 29.58 -26.80 12.52
C LEU A 14 29.13 -25.74 11.52
N ALA A 15 29.74 -25.77 10.35
CA ALA A 15 29.22 -25.09 9.17
C ALA A 15 27.87 -25.74 8.82
N CYS A 16 26.77 -25.05 9.08
CA CYS A 16 25.54 -25.24 8.35
C CYS A 16 25.25 -23.96 7.59
N VAL A 17 25.92 -23.83 6.43
CA VAL A 17 25.39 -23.05 5.31
C VAL A 17 24.17 -23.81 4.83
N ALA A 18 23.02 -23.49 5.39
CA ALA A 18 21.74 -23.76 4.78
C ALA A 18 21.15 -22.40 4.47
N GLN A 19 21.08 -22.10 3.18
CA GLN A 19 20.36 -20.97 2.60
C GLN A 19 18.93 -20.99 3.14
N ALA A 20 18.67 -20.27 4.23
CA ALA A 20 17.34 -19.84 4.54
C ALA A 20 17.03 -18.75 3.53
N GLN A 21 16.35 -19.13 2.44
CA GLN A 21 15.47 -18.23 1.72
C GLN A 21 14.78 -17.37 2.77
N GLU A 22 15.00 -16.06 2.73
CA GLU A 22 14.20 -15.10 3.47
C GLU A 22 12.77 -15.17 2.90
N ALA A 23 12.03 -16.18 3.35
CA ALA A 23 10.59 -16.15 3.31
C ALA A 23 10.21 -14.91 4.12
N LYS A 24 9.78 -13.86 3.42
CA LYS A 24 9.07 -12.73 4.02
C LYS A 24 8.17 -13.29 5.12
N PRO A 25 8.25 -12.80 6.37
CA PRO A 25 7.44 -13.37 7.44
C PRO A 25 5.99 -13.32 6.97
N ALA A 26 5.38 -14.50 6.81
CA ALA A 26 3.97 -14.61 6.53
C ALA A 26 3.27 -13.99 7.74
N MET A 27 2.77 -12.78 7.56
CA MET A 27 2.08 -12.00 8.59
C MET A 27 1.06 -12.91 9.29
N SER A 28 1.11 -13.00 10.62
CA SER A 28 0.18 -13.85 11.36
C SER A 28 -1.27 -13.40 11.08
N LYS A 29 -2.25 -14.29 11.20
CA LYS A 29 -3.67 -13.94 10.97
C LYS A 29 -4.09 -12.71 11.79
N GLU A 30 -3.57 -12.59 13.01
CA GLU A 30 -3.79 -11.45 13.90
C GLU A 30 -3.15 -10.16 13.37
N GLN A 31 -1.90 -10.22 12.91
CA GLN A 31 -1.22 -9.07 12.30
C GLN A 31 -1.91 -8.61 11.01
N ALA A 32 -2.44 -9.54 10.20
CA ALA A 32 -3.17 -9.23 8.97
C ALA A 32 -4.52 -8.55 9.26
N ALA A 33 -5.24 -9.01 10.30
CA ALA A 33 -6.47 -8.39 10.77
C ALA A 33 -6.21 -6.97 11.29
N ALA A 34 -5.20 -6.80 12.15
CA ALA A 34 -4.80 -5.50 12.68
C ALA A 34 -4.40 -4.51 11.57
N LEU A 35 -3.64 -4.97 10.56
CA LEU A 35 -3.28 -4.12 9.42
C LEU A 35 -4.49 -3.70 8.59
N LYS A 36 -5.45 -4.62 8.39
CA LYS A 36 -6.67 -4.32 7.64
C LYS A 36 -7.52 -3.29 8.39
N GLU A 37 -7.66 -3.44 9.70
CA GLU A 37 -8.38 -2.49 10.55
C GLU A 37 -7.70 -1.11 10.56
N ALA A 38 -6.38 -1.07 10.72
CA ALA A 38 -5.61 0.17 10.66
C ALA A 38 -5.79 0.90 9.31
N LYS A 39 -5.74 0.15 8.19
CA LYS A 39 -6.00 0.71 6.86
C LYS A 39 -7.43 1.21 6.69
N ALA A 40 -8.41 0.51 7.26
CA ALA A 40 -9.82 0.92 7.19
C ALA A 40 -10.06 2.22 7.98
N LYS A 41 -9.46 2.35 9.18
CA LYS A 41 -9.52 3.57 10.00
C LYS A 41 -8.86 4.75 9.28
N GLU A 42 -7.66 4.55 8.74
CA GLU A 42 -6.97 5.58 7.97
C GLU A 42 -7.79 6.04 6.74
N GLU A 43 -8.40 5.09 6.01
CA GLU A 43 -9.26 5.42 4.87
C GLU A 43 -10.48 6.24 5.30
N GLN A 44 -11.11 5.89 6.43
CA GLN A 44 -12.23 6.65 7.00
C GLN A 44 -11.81 8.06 7.43
N GLU A 45 -10.64 8.23 8.05
CA GLU A 45 -10.11 9.54 8.43
C GLU A 45 -9.85 10.42 7.20
N ILE A 46 -9.30 9.85 6.13
CA ILE A 46 -9.10 10.54 4.85
C ILE A 46 -10.44 11.03 4.29
N PHE A 47 -11.47 10.19 4.29
CA PHE A 47 -12.79 10.59 3.81
C PHE A 47 -13.43 11.69 4.66
N ALA A 48 -13.31 11.58 5.99
CA ALA A 48 -13.83 12.58 6.92
C ALA A 48 -13.16 13.95 6.72
N LYS A 49 -11.82 13.99 6.61
CA LYS A 49 -11.06 15.23 6.36
C LYS A 49 -11.40 15.85 5.00
N ALA A 50 -11.67 15.02 4.01
CA ALA A 50 -12.08 15.47 2.68
C ALA A 50 -13.56 15.89 2.59
N GLY A 51 -14.33 15.78 3.69
CA GLY A 51 -15.74 16.18 3.74
C GLY A 51 -16.66 15.27 2.93
N LEU A 52 -16.28 14.01 2.72
CA LEU A 52 -17.13 13.04 2.04
C LEU A 52 -18.19 12.49 3.00
N THR A 53 -19.44 12.48 2.53
CA THR A 53 -20.56 11.84 3.23
C THR A 53 -20.53 10.31 3.03
N GLU A 54 -21.32 9.58 3.80
CA GLU A 54 -21.46 8.13 3.59
C GLU A 54 -21.92 7.78 2.16
N ALA A 55 -22.84 8.58 1.60
CA ALA A 55 -23.30 8.42 0.22
C ALA A 55 -22.14 8.63 -0.79
N ASP A 56 -21.33 9.66 -0.59
CA ASP A 56 -20.15 9.92 -1.43
C ASP A 56 -19.15 8.74 -1.35
N ILE A 57 -18.91 8.23 -0.15
CA ILE A 57 -17.99 7.10 0.09
C ILE A 57 -18.47 5.85 -0.64
N VAL A 58 -19.77 5.53 -0.56
CA VAL A 58 -20.36 4.39 -1.27
C VAL A 58 -20.15 4.52 -2.77
N GLN A 59 -20.38 5.70 -3.35
CA GLN A 59 -20.18 5.94 -4.78
C GLN A 59 -18.71 5.81 -5.18
N VAL A 60 -17.79 6.44 -4.44
CA VAL A 60 -16.33 6.36 -4.69
C VAL A 60 -15.85 4.91 -4.65
N LYS A 61 -16.30 4.12 -3.67
CA LYS A 61 -15.93 2.70 -3.54
C LYS A 61 -16.51 1.86 -4.66
N ALA A 62 -17.77 2.10 -5.05
CA ALA A 62 -18.40 1.40 -6.17
C ALA A 62 -17.66 1.66 -7.49
N ILE A 63 -17.36 2.94 -7.80
CA ILE A 63 -16.61 3.33 -8.99
C ILE A 63 -15.21 2.73 -8.98
N SER A 64 -14.51 2.80 -7.85
CA SER A 64 -13.16 2.23 -7.72
C SER A 64 -13.18 0.71 -7.95
N LYS A 65 -14.16 0.00 -7.39
CA LYS A 65 -14.33 -1.45 -7.59
C LYS A 65 -14.60 -1.82 -9.05
N GLU A 66 -15.45 -1.05 -9.75
CA GLU A 66 -15.72 -1.24 -11.18
C GLU A 66 -14.42 -1.08 -12.00
N ILE A 67 -13.69 0.02 -11.80
CA ILE A 67 -12.45 0.25 -12.54
C ILE A 67 -11.37 -0.78 -12.17
N ASP A 68 -11.29 -1.23 -10.93
CA ASP A 68 -10.33 -2.27 -10.51
C ASP A 68 -10.61 -3.63 -11.17
N LEU A 69 -11.86 -3.92 -11.57
CA LEU A 69 -12.16 -5.08 -12.42
C LEU A 69 -11.54 -4.91 -13.81
N LYS A 70 -11.78 -3.76 -14.47
CA LYS A 70 -11.20 -3.45 -15.79
C LYS A 70 -9.67 -3.46 -15.77
N VAL A 71 -9.06 -2.90 -14.72
CA VAL A 71 -7.59 -2.91 -14.54
C VAL A 71 -7.07 -4.35 -14.45
N ARG A 72 -7.79 -5.24 -13.76
CA ARG A 72 -7.39 -6.66 -13.69
C ARG A 72 -7.53 -7.37 -15.03
N GLU A 73 -8.52 -7.02 -15.84
CA GLU A 73 -8.68 -7.55 -17.19
C GLU A 73 -7.51 -7.11 -18.08
N VAL A 74 -7.21 -5.81 -18.13
CA VAL A 74 -6.06 -5.26 -18.87
C VAL A 74 -4.74 -5.90 -18.46
N LYS A 75 -4.55 -6.19 -17.17
CA LYS A 75 -3.34 -6.85 -16.65
C LYS A 75 -3.22 -8.34 -17.02
N LYS A 76 -4.31 -8.98 -17.43
CA LYS A 76 -4.32 -10.38 -17.88
C LYS A 76 -4.18 -10.50 -19.40
N GLU A 77 -4.33 -9.40 -20.13
CA GLU A 77 -4.16 -9.39 -21.58
C GLU A 77 -2.69 -9.64 -21.96
N GLN A 78 -2.48 -10.43 -23.01
CA GLN A 78 -1.15 -10.69 -23.60
C GLN A 78 -0.82 -9.58 -24.61
N ILE A 79 -0.56 -8.37 -24.10
CA ILE A 79 -0.22 -7.17 -24.88
C ILE A 79 1.14 -6.62 -24.47
N SER A 80 1.68 -5.69 -25.27
CA SER A 80 2.92 -5.00 -24.91
C SER A 80 2.76 -4.18 -23.62
N GLU A 81 3.86 -3.93 -22.91
CA GLU A 81 3.85 -3.07 -21.72
C GLU A 81 3.39 -1.64 -22.04
N GLU A 82 3.72 -1.15 -23.24
CA GLU A 82 3.37 0.18 -23.72
C GLU A 82 1.85 0.30 -23.93
N ASP A 83 1.24 -0.70 -24.57
CA ASP A 83 -0.20 -0.78 -24.76
C ASP A 83 -0.93 -0.96 -23.43
N GLN A 84 -0.38 -1.80 -22.55
CA GLN A 84 -0.93 -1.99 -21.21
C GLN A 84 -0.94 -0.66 -20.45
N LYS A 85 0.17 0.08 -20.47
CA LYS A 85 0.28 1.40 -19.85
C LYS A 85 -0.70 2.40 -20.45
N ALA A 86 -0.90 2.39 -21.77
CA ALA A 86 -1.87 3.25 -22.44
C ALA A 86 -3.30 2.94 -21.97
N LYS A 87 -3.70 1.67 -21.93
CA LYS A 87 -5.02 1.24 -21.42
C LYS A 87 -5.22 1.60 -19.94
N LEU A 88 -4.22 1.37 -19.09
CA LEU A 88 -4.28 1.73 -17.68
C LEU A 88 -4.40 3.25 -17.47
N LYS A 89 -3.77 4.06 -18.34
CA LYS A 89 -3.90 5.53 -18.31
C LYS A 89 -5.34 5.96 -18.63
N VAL A 90 -5.98 5.33 -19.61
CA VAL A 90 -7.39 5.58 -19.94
C VAL A 90 -8.29 5.23 -18.75
N LEU A 91 -8.10 4.06 -18.12
CA LEU A 91 -8.87 3.66 -16.94
C LEU A 91 -8.66 4.59 -15.73
N SER A 92 -7.46 5.15 -15.59
CA SER A 92 -7.16 6.15 -14.56
C SER A 92 -7.92 7.46 -14.80
N ALA A 93 -7.98 7.93 -16.05
CA ALA A 93 -8.78 9.09 -16.44
C ALA A 93 -10.28 8.84 -16.23
N GLU A 94 -10.79 7.68 -16.67
CA GLU A 94 -12.19 7.27 -16.47
C GLU A 94 -12.56 7.27 -14.99
N ARG A 95 -11.68 6.72 -14.12
CA ARG A 95 -11.89 6.75 -12.67
C ARG A 95 -12.03 8.18 -12.15
N LYS A 96 -11.12 9.07 -12.55
CA LYS A 96 -11.14 10.48 -12.13
C LYS A 96 -12.46 11.13 -12.55
N GLU A 97 -12.85 11.00 -13.81
CA GLU A 97 -14.06 11.62 -14.36
C GLU A 97 -15.31 11.12 -13.65
N LYS A 98 -15.45 9.80 -13.48
CA LYS A 98 -16.60 9.21 -12.77
C LYS A 98 -16.68 9.68 -11.33
N ILE A 99 -15.55 9.74 -10.61
CA ILE A 99 -15.57 10.21 -9.22
C ILE A 99 -15.90 11.70 -9.16
N ILE A 100 -15.33 12.54 -10.02
CA ILE A 100 -15.66 13.98 -10.06
C ILE A 100 -17.16 14.17 -10.36
N ALA A 101 -17.73 13.41 -11.29
CA ALA A 101 -19.16 13.48 -11.59
C ALA A 101 -20.04 13.06 -10.40
N ALA A 102 -19.58 12.10 -9.60
CA ALA A 102 -20.29 11.57 -8.43
C ALA A 102 -20.27 12.54 -7.23
N ILE A 103 -19.10 13.03 -6.84
CA ILE A 103 -18.92 13.78 -5.58
C ILE A 103 -18.59 15.27 -5.78
N GLY A 104 -18.38 15.70 -7.03
CA GLY A 104 -17.97 17.04 -7.37
C GLY A 104 -16.44 17.26 -7.32
N GLU A 105 -15.98 18.24 -8.09
CA GLU A 105 -14.54 18.52 -8.26
C GLU A 105 -13.88 18.98 -6.94
N ALA A 106 -14.57 19.78 -6.13
CA ALA A 106 -14.03 20.29 -4.87
C ALA A 106 -13.74 19.15 -3.88
N LYS A 107 -14.71 18.25 -3.66
CA LYS A 107 -14.53 17.08 -2.79
C LYS A 107 -13.48 16.11 -3.35
N TYR A 108 -13.46 15.91 -4.66
CA TYR A 108 -12.43 15.10 -5.31
C TYR A 108 -11.02 15.65 -5.04
N LYS A 109 -10.81 16.96 -5.20
CA LYS A 109 -9.52 17.61 -4.94
C LYS A 109 -9.10 17.46 -3.48
N ALA A 110 -10.00 17.72 -2.54
CA ALA A 110 -9.74 17.55 -1.11
C ALA A 110 -9.36 16.09 -0.79
N TRP A 111 -10.11 15.13 -1.31
CA TRP A 111 -9.81 13.71 -1.14
C TRP A 111 -8.44 13.30 -1.69
N GLN A 112 -8.05 13.78 -2.87
CA GLN A 112 -6.72 13.51 -3.43
C GLN A 112 -5.59 14.14 -2.60
N GLN A 113 -5.81 15.34 -2.05
CA GLN A 113 -4.84 16.01 -1.19
C GLN A 113 -4.62 15.22 0.10
N GLU A 114 -5.68 14.78 0.78
CA GLU A 114 -5.56 13.98 2.00
C GLU A 114 -4.87 12.64 1.75
N ARG A 115 -5.22 11.94 0.66
CA ARG A 115 -4.54 10.71 0.26
C ARG A 115 -3.05 10.92 0.01
N LYS A 116 -2.69 12.03 -0.64
CA LYS A 116 -1.30 12.39 -0.89
C LYS A 116 -0.56 12.71 0.41
N ALA A 117 -1.15 13.49 1.31
CA ALA A 117 -0.56 13.84 2.59
C ALA A 117 -0.23 12.59 3.43
N VAL A 118 -1.15 11.62 3.48
CA VAL A 118 -0.91 10.33 4.16
C VAL A 118 0.21 9.53 3.48
N ALA A 119 0.25 9.50 2.15
CA ALA A 119 1.31 8.81 1.42
C ALA A 119 2.70 9.46 1.65
N ASP A 120 2.77 10.78 1.65
CA ASP A 120 3.99 11.54 1.89
C ASP A 120 4.47 11.37 3.35
N ALA A 121 3.56 11.38 4.32
CA ALA A 121 3.87 11.10 5.72
C ALA A 121 4.42 9.68 5.93
N LYS A 122 3.84 8.68 5.26
CA LYS A 122 4.35 7.30 5.28
C LYS A 122 5.73 7.19 4.66
N LYS A 123 5.98 7.89 3.56
CA LYS A 123 7.28 7.92 2.91
C LYS A 123 8.33 8.57 3.80
N ALA A 124 7.99 9.64 4.51
CA ALA A 124 8.88 10.31 5.46
C ALA A 124 9.17 9.47 6.72
N ALA A 125 8.21 8.63 7.15
CA ALA A 125 8.37 7.75 8.31
C ALA A 125 9.07 6.41 7.98
N ALA A 126 9.24 6.07 6.69
CA ALA A 126 9.98 4.88 6.30
C ALA A 126 11.48 5.12 6.49
N PRO A 127 12.22 4.26 7.23
CA PRO A 127 13.66 4.42 7.37
C PRO A 127 14.31 4.36 5.98
N THR A 128 15.01 5.42 5.62
CA THR A 128 15.83 5.44 4.39
C THR A 128 16.92 4.39 4.55
N ALA A 129 16.75 3.23 3.90
CA ALA A 129 17.87 2.33 3.64
C ALA A 129 18.80 3.07 2.66
N ASN A 130 19.88 3.63 3.20
CA ASN A 130 21.02 4.13 2.43
C ASN A 130 21.75 2.97 1.76
#